data_AF-A0A9D4STY9-F1
#
_entry.id   AF-A0A9D4STY9-F1
#
_cell.length_a   1.000
_cell.length_b   1.000
_cell.length_c   1.000
_cell.angle_alpha   90.00
_cell.angle_beta   90.00
_cell.angle_gamma   90.00
#
_symmetry.space_group_name_H-M   'P 1'
#
loop_
_entity.id
_entity.type
_entity.pdbx_description
1 polymer ?
#
loop_
_entity_poly.entity_id
_entity_poly.type
_entity_poly.pdbx_seq_one_letter_code
_entity_poly.pdbx_strand_id
1 'polypeptide(L)'
;MRNLKVFYMEDEGSVLLSKVKSEARKAVKEVINFIRNAHGVEPSRLDVPEIRYSMPQWLLAYNESKSRPLHEVFRPGSNGISFCTELLRILTGTCPNTAAAMLLCWASTLSRFSSESAVAAFRGTLDLLRDRLEALLGDDGVFILPATSAPAAYHHQDLFFPDGFNFLSVFNVLEVPVSACPVLRTSDGLPMAVQVVASRGNDRLCLAVAKEIEKQFGGWVEPAKSKQKLSVRGSLM
;
A
#
# COMPACT_ATOMS: atom_id res chain seq x y z
N MET A 1 -2.80 -21.49 13.65
CA MET A 1 -3.88 -20.52 13.41
C MET A 1 -5.06 -20.57 14.39
N ARG A 2 -5.30 -21.64 15.14
CA ARG A 2 -6.55 -21.78 15.94
C ARG A 2 -6.78 -20.73 17.05
N ASN A 3 -5.76 -19.96 17.44
CA ASN A 3 -5.87 -18.86 18.41
C ASN A 3 -5.51 -17.50 17.81
N LEU A 4 -5.52 -17.36 16.47
CA LEU A 4 -5.16 -16.13 15.79
C LEU A 4 -6.34 -15.16 15.80
N LYS A 5 -6.15 -13.91 16.25
CA LYS A 5 -7.11 -12.83 16.00
C LYS A 5 -6.90 -12.31 14.59
N VAL A 6 -7.97 -12.29 13.79
CA VAL A 6 -7.90 -11.80 12.41
C VAL A 6 -8.79 -10.58 12.28
N PHE A 7 -8.16 -9.45 11.98
CA PHE A 7 -8.84 -8.21 11.63
C PHE A 7 -8.77 -8.01 10.12
N TYR A 8 -9.78 -7.39 9.53
CA TYR A 8 -9.74 -7.07 8.11
C TYR A 8 -10.41 -5.75 7.74
N MET A 9 -9.98 -5.19 6.62
CA MET A 9 -10.56 -4.01 5.99
C MET A 9 -10.61 -4.23 4.47
N GLU A 10 -11.71 -3.82 3.84
CA GLU A 10 -11.86 -3.94 2.38
C GLU A 10 -11.54 -2.63 1.66
N ASP A 11 -11.80 -1.49 2.30
CA ASP A 11 -11.55 -0.16 1.78
C ASP A 11 -11.32 0.84 2.92
N GLU A 12 -10.59 1.91 2.61
CA GLU A 12 -10.24 3.02 3.48
C GLU A 12 -11.31 4.14 3.49
N GLY A 13 -12.47 3.92 2.86
CA GLY A 13 -13.57 4.88 2.79
C GLY A 13 -13.36 6.07 1.85
N SER A 14 -12.33 6.05 1.00
CA SER A 14 -12.13 7.06 -0.04
C SER A 14 -13.13 6.88 -1.19
N VAL A 15 -13.86 7.96 -1.53
CA VAL A 15 -14.93 7.94 -2.54
C VAL A 15 -14.62 8.77 -3.79
N LEU A 16 -13.67 9.71 -3.72
CA LEU A 16 -13.44 10.73 -4.76
C LEU A 16 -12.21 10.45 -5.64
N LEU A 17 -11.03 10.27 -5.04
CA LEU A 17 -9.75 10.23 -5.78
C LEU A 17 -9.29 8.80 -6.10
N SER A 18 -9.52 7.88 -5.17
CA SER A 18 -9.07 6.50 -5.22
C SER A 18 -10.16 5.66 -4.58
N LYS A 19 -10.92 4.92 -5.39
CA LYS A 19 -11.94 3.98 -4.90
C LYS A 19 -11.40 2.58 -5.10
N VAL A 20 -11.31 1.82 -4.02
CA VAL A 20 -10.91 0.41 -4.08
C VAL A 20 -11.82 -0.36 -5.05
N LYS A 21 -11.20 -0.93 -6.08
CA LYS A 21 -11.87 -1.73 -7.09
C LYS A 21 -12.43 -3.01 -6.48
N SER A 22 -13.45 -3.57 -7.13
CA SER A 22 -14.12 -4.81 -6.69
C SER A 22 -13.15 -5.98 -6.52
N GLU A 23 -12.14 -6.06 -7.37
CA GLU A 23 -11.16 -7.12 -7.46
C GLU A 23 -10.22 -7.13 -6.25
N ALA A 24 -9.82 -5.95 -5.79
CA ALA A 24 -9.03 -5.77 -4.57
C ALA A 24 -9.83 -6.17 -3.33
N ARG A 25 -11.10 -5.74 -3.23
CA ARG A 25 -12.02 -6.15 -2.15
C ARG A 25 -12.30 -7.66 -2.19
N LYS A 26 -12.45 -8.22 -3.38
CA LYS A 26 -12.62 -9.66 -3.57
C LYS A 26 -11.42 -10.43 -3.04
N ALA A 27 -10.19 -9.96 -3.26
CA ALA A 27 -8.99 -10.63 -2.73
C ALA A 27 -9.01 -10.75 -1.21
N VAL A 28 -9.40 -9.68 -0.50
CA VAL A 28 -9.60 -9.72 0.95
C VAL A 28 -10.70 -10.73 1.33
N LYS A 29 -11.85 -10.69 0.64
CA LYS A 29 -12.97 -11.61 0.88
C LYS A 29 -12.60 -13.09 0.75
N GLU A 30 -11.84 -13.44 -0.28
CA GLU A 30 -11.37 -14.81 -0.48
C GLU A 30 -10.49 -15.27 0.69
N VAL A 31 -9.56 -14.41 1.15
CA VAL A 31 -8.67 -14.73 2.28
C VAL A 31 -9.43 -14.88 3.59
N ILE A 32 -10.35 -13.95 3.92
CA ILE A 32 -11.13 -14.04 5.17
C ILE A 32 -12.07 -15.26 5.15
N ASN A 33 -12.65 -15.60 3.99
CA ASN A 33 -13.49 -16.80 3.85
C ASN A 33 -12.66 -18.08 3.99
N PHE A 34 -11.45 -18.11 3.41
CA PHE A 34 -10.51 -19.20 3.61
C PHE A 34 -10.18 -19.38 5.10
N ILE A 35 -9.80 -18.31 5.80
CA ILE A 35 -9.45 -18.35 7.22
C ILE A 35 -10.62 -18.87 8.06
N ARG A 36 -11.83 -18.37 7.81
CA ARG A 36 -13.05 -18.82 8.49
C ARG A 36 -13.28 -20.31 8.27
N ASN A 37 -13.27 -20.76 7.02
CA ASN A 37 -13.68 -22.12 6.66
C ASN A 37 -12.60 -23.17 7.00
N ALA A 38 -11.32 -22.85 6.80
CA ALA A 38 -10.23 -23.80 6.99
C ALA A 38 -9.70 -23.85 8.44
N HIS A 39 -9.83 -22.74 9.18
CA HIS A 39 -9.25 -22.63 10.52
C HIS A 39 -10.26 -22.36 11.63
N GLY A 40 -11.53 -22.10 11.30
CA GLY A 40 -12.58 -21.83 12.29
C GLY A 40 -12.39 -20.51 13.04
N VAL A 41 -11.60 -19.58 12.48
CA VAL A 41 -11.33 -18.27 13.06
C VAL A 41 -12.28 -17.26 12.45
N GLU A 42 -13.07 -16.56 13.27
CA GLU A 42 -14.00 -15.54 12.76
C GLU A 42 -13.29 -14.19 12.60
N PRO A 43 -13.14 -13.67 11.37
CA PRO A 43 -12.47 -12.40 11.13
C PRO A 43 -13.36 -11.22 11.54
N SER A 44 -12.77 -10.23 12.22
CA SER A 44 -13.45 -9.02 12.66
C SER A 44 -13.13 -7.84 11.75
N ARG A 45 -14.14 -7.08 11.33
CA ARG A 45 -13.91 -5.86 10.55
C ARG A 45 -13.25 -4.80 11.43
N LEU A 46 -12.20 -4.16 10.91
CA LEU A 46 -11.49 -3.07 11.56
C LEU A 46 -11.43 -1.88 10.60
N ASP A 47 -12.05 -0.76 10.98
CA ASP A 47 -11.95 0.48 10.24
C ASP A 47 -10.79 1.33 10.78
N VAL A 48 -9.92 1.76 9.87
CA VAL A 48 -8.73 2.58 10.13
C VAL A 48 -8.75 3.82 9.22
N PRO A 49 -9.55 4.85 9.55
CA PRO A 49 -9.76 6.02 8.69
C PRO A 49 -8.47 6.81 8.41
N GLU A 50 -7.45 6.67 9.25
CA GLU A 50 -6.14 7.31 9.11
C GLU A 50 -5.43 6.89 7.81
N ILE A 51 -5.70 5.67 7.31
CA ILE A 51 -5.14 5.15 6.06
C ILE A 51 -5.52 6.03 4.87
N ARG A 52 -6.68 6.70 4.90
CA ARG A 52 -7.12 7.61 3.83
C ARG A 52 -6.18 8.78 3.59
N TYR A 53 -5.43 9.19 4.62
CA TYR A 53 -4.54 10.36 4.60
C TYR A 53 -3.08 9.99 4.78
N SER A 54 -2.72 8.74 4.49
CA SER A 54 -1.38 8.24 4.75
C SER A 54 -0.31 8.78 3.80
N MET A 55 -0.69 9.28 2.62
CA MET A 55 0.22 10.02 1.73
C MET A 55 0.78 11.29 2.40
N PRO A 56 -0.07 12.26 2.81
CA PRO A 56 0.40 13.41 3.59
C PRO A 56 1.14 13.04 4.87
N GLN A 57 0.67 12.02 5.61
CA GLN A 57 1.31 11.56 6.83
C GLN A 57 2.75 11.07 6.56
N TRP A 58 2.94 10.30 5.49
CA TRP A 58 4.25 9.80 5.09
C TRP A 58 5.18 10.93 4.67
N LEU A 59 4.71 11.91 3.88
CA LEU A 59 5.51 13.06 3.48
C LEU A 59 5.93 13.90 4.69
N LEU A 60 5.04 14.09 5.66
CA LEU A 60 5.36 14.79 6.89
C LEU A 60 6.39 14.03 7.71
N ALA A 61 6.18 12.72 7.94
CA ALA A 61 7.11 11.86 8.66
C ALA A 61 8.50 11.81 7.99
N TYR A 62 8.55 11.80 6.65
CA TYR A 62 9.80 11.84 5.89
C TYR A 62 10.56 13.14 6.14
N ASN A 63 9.88 14.29 6.11
CA ASN A 63 10.52 15.60 6.34
C ASN A 63 10.97 15.82 7.79
N GLU A 64 10.26 15.23 8.74
CA GLU A 64 10.64 15.23 10.17
C GLU A 64 11.80 14.25 10.46
N SER A 65 12.05 13.30 9.54
CA SER A 65 13.16 12.37 9.67
C SER A 65 14.51 13.06 9.40
N LYS A 66 15.60 12.47 9.89
CA LYS A 66 16.97 12.91 9.59
C LYS A 66 17.44 12.51 8.19
N SER A 67 16.51 12.15 7.30
CA SER A 67 16.82 11.75 5.93
C SER A 67 17.24 12.94 5.07
N ARG A 68 17.94 12.66 3.97
CA ARG A 68 18.22 13.70 2.98
C ARG A 68 16.92 14.21 2.36
N PRO A 69 16.81 15.49 2.02
CA PRO A 69 15.65 15.99 1.28
C PRO A 69 15.44 15.20 -0.03
N LEU A 70 14.18 14.98 -0.42
CA LEU A 70 13.86 14.16 -1.60
C LEU A 70 14.55 14.64 -2.88
N HIS A 71 14.70 15.96 -3.07
CA HIS A 71 15.38 16.50 -4.23
C HIS A 71 16.84 16.02 -4.33
N GLU A 72 17.53 15.88 -3.20
CA GLU A 72 18.91 15.39 -3.15
C GLU A 72 18.98 13.88 -3.37
N VAL A 73 17.96 13.14 -2.94
CA VAL A 73 17.83 11.70 -3.23
C VAL A 73 17.67 11.44 -4.72
N PHE A 74 16.77 12.17 -5.39
CA PHE A 74 16.52 11.99 -6.83
C PHE A 74 17.57 12.67 -7.72
N ARG A 75 18.19 13.75 -7.25
CA ARG A 75 19.27 14.46 -7.96
C ARG A 75 20.37 14.82 -6.95
N PRO A 76 21.35 13.92 -6.73
CA PRO A 76 22.48 14.18 -5.84
C PRO A 76 23.22 15.47 -6.21
N GLY A 77 23.56 16.27 -5.20
CA GLY A 77 24.20 17.58 -5.39
C GLY A 77 23.27 18.70 -5.86
N SER A 78 21.96 18.46 -5.91
CA SER A 78 20.98 19.53 -6.18
C SER A 78 20.76 20.40 -4.94
N ASN A 79 20.69 21.72 -5.14
CA ASN A 79 20.36 22.69 -4.08
C ASN A 79 18.84 22.97 -4.01
N GLY A 80 18.03 22.00 -4.45
CA GLY A 80 16.58 22.12 -4.56
C GLY A 80 16.06 21.86 -5.98
N ILE A 81 14.74 21.80 -6.09
CA ILE A 81 14.00 21.66 -7.35
C ILE A 81 13.03 22.84 -7.47
N SER A 82 13.18 23.65 -8.52
CA SER A 82 12.19 24.67 -8.85
C SER A 82 11.07 24.06 -9.68
N PHE A 83 9.84 24.25 -9.22
CA PHE A 83 8.65 23.67 -9.84
C PHE A 83 8.49 24.13 -11.29
N CYS A 84 8.57 25.44 -11.55
CA CYS A 84 8.35 25.99 -12.89
C CYS A 84 9.41 25.54 -13.90
N THR A 85 10.68 25.49 -13.51
CA THR A 85 11.75 25.05 -14.42
C THR A 85 11.66 23.56 -14.71
N GLU A 86 11.35 22.72 -13.73
CA GLU A 86 11.17 21.28 -13.99
C GLU A 86 9.89 21.01 -14.79
N LEU A 87 8.81 21.76 -14.58
CA LEU A 87 7.61 21.67 -15.40
C LEU A 87 7.92 21.97 -16.88
N LEU A 88 8.67 23.04 -17.15
CA LEU A 88 9.12 23.36 -18.51
C LEU A 88 10.04 22.28 -19.09
N ARG A 89 10.92 21.70 -18.29
CA ARG A 89 11.78 20.57 -18.71
C ARG A 89 10.97 19.33 -19.03
N ILE A 90 9.91 19.04 -18.30
CA ILE A 90 8.98 17.94 -18.59
C ILE A 90 8.27 18.20 -19.93
N LEU A 91 7.75 19.41 -20.14
CA LEU A 91 7.07 19.79 -21.39
C LEU A 91 8.00 19.76 -22.62
N THR A 92 9.29 20.06 -22.43
CA THR A 92 10.30 20.03 -23.49
C THR A 92 11.00 18.67 -23.66
N GLY A 93 10.65 17.67 -22.84
CA GLY A 93 11.27 16.34 -22.85
C GLY A 93 12.74 16.30 -22.40
N THR A 94 13.23 17.39 -21.78
CA THR A 94 14.63 17.52 -21.33
C THR A 94 14.82 17.22 -19.85
N CYS A 95 13.73 16.88 -19.12
CA CYS A 95 13.83 16.53 -17.71
C CYS A 95 14.53 15.16 -17.55
N PRO A 96 15.64 15.08 -16.80
CA PRO A 96 16.34 13.81 -16.57
C PRO A 96 15.60 12.91 -15.56
N ASN A 97 14.56 13.42 -14.90
CA ASN A 97 13.79 12.70 -13.89
C ASN A 97 12.35 12.47 -14.37
N THR A 98 11.69 11.45 -13.82
CA THR A 98 10.28 11.21 -14.10
C THR A 98 9.41 12.32 -13.51
N ALA A 99 8.28 12.63 -14.18
CA ALA A 99 7.32 13.60 -13.67
C ALA A 99 6.81 13.23 -12.26
N ALA A 100 6.65 11.94 -11.95
CA ALA A 100 6.28 11.45 -10.63
C ALA A 100 7.29 11.84 -9.54
N ALA A 101 8.59 11.69 -9.80
CA ALA A 101 9.63 12.08 -8.86
C ALA A 101 9.62 13.59 -8.60
N MET A 102 9.39 14.40 -9.64
CA MET A 102 9.31 15.85 -9.50
C MET A 102 8.06 16.29 -8.73
N LEU A 103 6.91 15.67 -8.99
CA LEU A 103 5.68 15.89 -8.22
C LEU A 103 5.86 15.56 -6.74
N LEU A 104 6.54 14.44 -6.43
CA LEU A 104 6.80 14.05 -5.05
C LEU A 104 7.76 15.03 -4.35
N CYS A 105 8.85 15.44 -5.02
CA CYS A 105 9.74 16.49 -4.52
C CYS A 105 8.99 17.79 -4.23
N TRP A 106 8.13 18.23 -5.17
CA TRP A 106 7.32 19.42 -4.97
C TRP A 106 6.35 19.27 -3.79
N ALA A 107 5.64 18.15 -3.69
CA ALA A 107 4.74 17.87 -2.57
C ALA A 107 5.47 17.92 -1.21
N SER A 108 6.70 17.42 -1.13
CA SER A 108 7.53 17.52 0.08
C SER A 108 7.95 18.94 0.45
N THR A 109 7.94 19.89 -0.50
CA THR A 109 8.16 21.30 -0.19
C THR A 109 6.92 21.98 0.39
N LEU A 110 5.72 21.50 0.06
CA LEU A 110 4.47 22.08 0.54
C LEU A 110 4.24 21.82 2.04
N SER A 111 4.71 20.69 2.56
CA SER A 111 4.69 20.40 4.00
C SER A 111 5.58 21.33 4.83
N ARG A 112 6.50 22.08 4.21
CA ARG A 112 7.27 23.13 4.91
C ARG A 112 6.42 24.32 5.34
N PHE A 113 5.20 24.45 4.80
CA PHE A 113 4.24 25.47 5.22
C PHE A 113 3.34 25.02 6.37
N SER A 114 3.50 23.80 6.88
CA SER A 114 2.77 23.33 8.06
C SER A 114 3.31 24.00 9.33
N SER A 115 2.41 24.49 10.19
CA SER A 115 2.79 25.03 11.50
C SER A 115 3.30 23.92 12.43
N GLU A 116 4.19 24.23 13.36
CA GLU A 116 4.67 23.27 14.37
C GLU A 116 3.51 22.60 15.13
N SER A 117 2.45 23.35 15.43
CA SER A 117 1.23 22.83 16.06
C SER A 117 0.52 21.78 15.19
N ALA A 118 0.46 21.98 13.88
CA ALA A 118 -0.13 21.01 12.96
C ALA A 118 0.73 19.74 12.91
N VAL A 119 2.06 19.89 12.81
CA VAL A 119 3.00 18.77 12.82
C VAL A 119 2.89 17.95 14.11
N ALA A 120 2.82 18.62 15.27
CA ALA A 120 2.63 17.96 16.56
C ALA A 120 1.29 17.20 16.65
N ALA A 121 0.20 17.78 16.16
CA ALA A 121 -1.11 17.12 16.12
C ALA A 121 -1.09 15.88 15.21
N PHE A 122 -0.42 15.94 14.05
CA PHE A 122 -0.24 14.80 13.17
C PHE A 122 0.57 13.69 13.84
N ARG A 123 1.67 14.04 14.53
CA ARG A 123 2.47 13.08 15.27
C ARG A 123 1.64 12.36 16.34
N GLY A 124 0.89 13.12 17.14
CA GLY A 124 0.00 12.54 18.15
C GLY A 124 -1.05 11.60 17.56
N THR A 125 -1.57 11.90 16.36
CA THR A 125 -2.50 11.00 15.64
C THR A 125 -1.83 9.68 15.25
N LEU A 126 -0.59 9.73 14.76
CA LEU A 126 0.18 8.54 14.40
C LEU A 126 0.56 7.69 15.62
N ASP A 127 0.92 8.34 16.73
CA ASP A 127 1.24 7.66 17.98
C ASP A 127 0.01 6.93 18.54
N LEU A 128 -1.15 7.60 18.56
CA LEU A 128 -2.41 6.97 18.96
C LEU A 128 -2.79 5.79 18.06
N LEU A 129 -2.59 5.91 16.75
CA LEU A 129 -2.84 4.82 15.82
C LEU A 129 -1.89 3.64 16.07
N ARG A 130 -0.61 3.91 16.35
CA ARG A 130 0.38 2.90 16.70
C ARG A 130 -0.04 2.15 17.95
N ASP A 131 -0.33 2.86 19.03
CA ASP A 131 -0.74 2.26 20.31
C ASP A 131 -2.01 1.43 20.16
N ARG A 132 -2.99 1.95 19.40
CA ARG A 132 -4.22 1.22 19.10
C ARG A 132 -3.96 -0.07 18.34
N LEU A 133 -3.13 -0.05 17.29
CA LEU A 133 -2.82 -1.24 16.51
C LEU A 133 -1.97 -2.24 17.30
N GLU A 134 -1.00 -1.79 18.08
CA GLU A 134 -0.19 -2.64 18.95
C GLU A 134 -1.08 -3.35 19.99
N ALA A 135 -1.99 -2.61 20.64
CA ALA A 135 -2.92 -3.19 21.62
C ALA A 135 -3.93 -4.17 21.00
N LEU A 136 -4.47 -3.85 19.82
CA LEU A 136 -5.43 -4.73 19.12
C LEU A 136 -4.78 -6.02 18.61
N LEU A 137 -3.63 -5.88 17.94
CA LEU A 137 -2.95 -7.01 17.34
C LEU A 137 -2.27 -7.87 18.41
N GLY A 138 -1.53 -7.29 19.35
CA GLY A 138 -0.77 -8.07 20.34
C GLY A 138 0.16 -9.08 19.68
N ASP A 139 0.38 -10.24 20.30
CA ASP A 139 1.32 -11.27 19.80
C ASP A 139 0.68 -12.29 18.84
N ASP A 140 -0.64 -12.26 18.73
CA ASP A 140 -1.47 -13.28 18.07
C ASP A 140 -2.49 -12.67 17.10
N GLY A 141 -2.35 -11.39 16.77
CA GLY A 141 -3.25 -10.67 15.87
C GLY A 141 -2.61 -10.31 14.54
N VAL A 142 -3.39 -10.44 13.46
CA VAL A 142 -3.04 -9.90 12.15
C VAL A 142 -4.16 -9.04 11.58
N PHE A 143 -3.78 -8.03 10.81
CA PHE A 143 -4.68 -7.17 10.07
C PHE A 143 -4.50 -7.40 8.56
N ILE A 144 -5.59 -7.73 7.87
CA ILE A 144 -5.61 -8.08 6.45
C ILE A 144 -6.37 -7.03 5.66
N LEU A 145 -5.73 -6.46 4.65
CA LEU A 145 -6.31 -5.43 3.79
C LEU A 145 -5.80 -5.56 2.35
N PRO A 146 -6.36 -4.85 1.37
CA PRO A 146 -5.85 -4.89 0.01
C PRO A 146 -4.39 -4.43 -0.05
N ALA A 147 -3.57 -5.07 -0.89
CA ALA A 147 -2.21 -4.59 -1.08
C ALA A 147 -2.13 -3.28 -1.86
N THR A 148 -3.13 -3.05 -2.71
CA THR A 148 -3.37 -1.82 -3.46
C THR A 148 -4.87 -1.74 -3.76
N SER A 149 -5.34 -0.56 -4.11
CA SER A 149 -6.74 -0.26 -4.42
C SER A 149 -7.21 -0.84 -5.76
N ALA A 150 -6.29 -1.07 -6.70
CA ALA A 150 -6.61 -1.47 -8.08
C ALA A 150 -5.55 -2.41 -8.67
N PRO A 151 -5.86 -3.15 -9.75
CA PRO A 151 -4.87 -3.85 -10.55
C PRO A 151 -3.80 -2.89 -11.10
N ALA A 152 -2.70 -3.45 -11.61
CA ALA A 152 -1.62 -2.66 -12.22
C ALA A 152 -2.17 -1.63 -13.22
N ALA A 153 -1.84 -0.36 -13.00
CA ALA A 153 -2.30 0.75 -13.83
C ALA A 153 -1.63 0.71 -15.21
N TYR A 154 -2.27 1.38 -16.19
CA TYR A 154 -1.64 1.60 -17.48
C TYR A 154 -0.46 2.56 -17.35
N HIS A 155 0.48 2.47 -18.31
CA HIS A 155 1.61 3.39 -18.35
C HIS A 155 1.13 4.85 -18.27
N HIS A 156 1.76 5.64 -17.40
CA HIS A 156 1.48 7.05 -17.15
C HIS A 156 0.15 7.40 -16.48
N GLN A 157 -0.74 6.43 -16.23
CA GLN A 157 -2.02 6.70 -15.55
C GLN A 157 -1.81 7.25 -14.12
N ASP A 158 -0.84 6.70 -13.40
CA ASP A 158 -0.54 7.10 -12.01
C ASP A 158 -0.01 8.54 -11.88
N LEU A 159 0.41 9.18 -12.98
CA LEU A 159 0.79 10.59 -12.96
C LEU A 159 -0.39 11.51 -12.66
N PHE A 160 -1.60 11.07 -13.02
CA PHE A 160 -2.83 11.83 -12.81
C PHE A 160 -3.65 11.29 -11.63
N PHE A 161 -3.50 10.01 -11.34
CA PHE A 161 -4.24 9.31 -10.27
C PHE A 161 -3.27 8.44 -9.47
N PRO A 162 -2.48 9.03 -8.55
CA PRO A 162 -1.56 8.27 -7.70
C PRO A 162 -2.37 7.42 -6.71
N ASP A 163 -2.76 6.24 -7.19
CA ASP A 163 -3.66 5.33 -6.51
C ASP A 163 -2.86 4.27 -5.73
N GLY A 164 -3.42 3.74 -4.65
CA GLY A 164 -2.86 2.60 -3.90
C GLY A 164 -1.72 2.91 -2.92
N PHE A 165 -1.05 4.06 -3.02
CA PHE A 165 0.01 4.47 -2.07
C PHE A 165 -0.51 4.49 -0.62
N ASN A 166 -1.79 4.84 -0.45
CA ASN A 166 -2.39 5.00 0.86
C ASN A 166 -2.33 3.71 1.71
N PHE A 167 -2.49 2.55 1.06
CA PHE A 167 -2.47 1.24 1.70
C PHE A 167 -1.08 0.80 2.13
N LEU A 168 -0.03 1.47 1.67
CA LEU A 168 1.36 1.08 1.90
C LEU A 168 2.02 2.00 2.93
N SER A 169 1.80 3.31 2.79
CA SER A 169 2.66 4.30 3.44
C SER A 169 2.42 4.45 4.93
N VAL A 170 1.20 4.19 5.40
CA VAL A 170 0.87 4.26 6.83
C VAL A 170 1.72 3.28 7.63
N PHE A 171 1.91 2.05 7.13
CA PHE A 171 2.64 1.01 7.85
C PHE A 171 4.14 1.26 7.88
N ASN A 172 4.69 1.96 6.89
CA ASN A 172 6.07 2.43 6.91
C ASN A 172 6.30 3.42 8.07
N VAL A 173 5.34 4.33 8.31
CA VAL A 173 5.42 5.32 9.39
C VAL A 173 5.19 4.69 10.77
N LEU A 174 4.33 3.67 10.82
CA LEU A 174 4.07 2.91 12.05
C LEU A 174 5.17 1.89 12.37
N GLU A 175 6.08 1.63 11.42
CA GLU A 175 7.21 0.70 11.54
C GLU A 175 6.77 -0.75 11.84
N VAL A 176 5.62 -1.17 11.32
CA VAL A 176 5.06 -2.52 11.53
C VAL A 176 5.40 -3.47 10.38
N PRO A 177 5.57 -4.78 10.64
CA PRO A 177 5.85 -5.76 9.61
C PRO A 177 4.63 -6.00 8.71
N VAL A 178 4.86 -5.99 7.39
CA VAL A 178 3.84 -6.22 6.37
C VAL A 178 4.33 -7.24 5.33
N SER A 179 3.52 -8.25 5.03
CA SER A 179 3.76 -9.23 3.97
C SER A 179 2.68 -9.14 2.89
N ALA A 180 3.09 -8.84 1.65
CA ALA A 180 2.19 -8.87 0.50
C ALA A 180 2.01 -10.31 -0.01
N CYS A 181 0.77 -10.77 -0.08
CA CYS A 181 0.41 -12.14 -0.43
C CYS A 181 -0.45 -12.13 -1.70
N PRO A 182 0.05 -12.64 -2.85
CA PRO A 182 -0.77 -12.82 -4.05
C PRO A 182 -1.90 -13.83 -3.79
N VAL A 183 -3.13 -13.49 -4.19
CA VAL A 183 -4.34 -14.28 -3.89
C VAL A 183 -5.09 -14.67 -5.15
N LEU A 184 -5.31 -13.71 -6.04
CA LEU A 184 -6.15 -13.91 -7.22
C LEU A 184 -5.60 -13.20 -8.44
N ARG A 185 -6.24 -13.45 -9.58
CA ARG A 185 -6.01 -12.71 -10.81
C ARG A 185 -7.30 -12.10 -11.32
N THR A 186 -7.20 -10.94 -11.94
CA THR A 186 -8.32 -10.33 -12.68
C THR A 186 -8.67 -11.18 -13.90
N SER A 187 -9.80 -10.86 -14.56
CA SER A 187 -10.16 -11.44 -15.86
C SER A 187 -9.07 -11.25 -16.91
N ASP A 188 -8.33 -10.15 -16.83
CA ASP A 188 -7.23 -9.82 -17.75
C ASP A 188 -5.89 -10.46 -17.31
N GLY A 189 -5.92 -11.30 -16.27
CA GLY A 189 -4.76 -12.04 -15.77
C GLY A 189 -3.82 -11.22 -14.89
N LEU A 190 -4.19 -10.00 -14.48
CA LEU A 190 -3.37 -9.17 -13.60
C LEU A 190 -3.42 -9.69 -12.16
N PRO A 191 -2.28 -9.77 -11.45
CA PRO A 191 -2.25 -10.27 -10.07
C PRO A 191 -2.91 -9.28 -9.10
N MET A 192 -3.64 -9.83 -8.12
CA MET A 192 -4.13 -9.10 -6.97
C MET A 192 -3.58 -9.73 -5.70
N ALA A 193 -3.26 -8.89 -4.73
CA ALA A 193 -2.68 -9.30 -3.46
C ALA A 193 -3.40 -8.65 -2.28
N VAL A 194 -3.28 -9.28 -1.13
CA VAL A 194 -3.59 -8.69 0.18
C VAL A 194 -2.29 -8.37 0.91
N GLN A 195 -2.34 -7.44 1.83
CA GLN A 195 -1.31 -7.25 2.85
C GLN A 195 -1.73 -7.98 4.12
N VAL A 196 -0.78 -8.65 4.76
CA VAL A 196 -0.88 -9.14 6.12
C VAL A 196 0.00 -8.24 6.98
N VAL A 197 -0.58 -7.60 7.98
CA VAL A 197 0.10 -6.72 8.92
C VAL A 197 0.09 -7.36 10.30
N ALA A 198 1.22 -7.39 10.99
CA ALA A 198 1.30 -7.81 12.39
C ALA A 198 1.81 -6.65 13.26
N SER A 199 1.78 -6.80 14.58
CA SER A 199 2.40 -5.84 15.50
C SER A 199 3.93 -5.80 15.34
N ARG A 200 4.56 -4.73 15.81
CA ARG A 200 6.02 -4.53 15.75
C ARG A 200 6.77 -5.72 16.35
N GLY A 201 7.79 -6.20 15.62
CA GLY A 201 8.62 -7.34 16.03
C GLY A 201 8.00 -8.72 15.77
N ASN A 202 6.75 -8.79 15.27
CA ASN A 202 6.05 -10.05 15.00
C ASN A 202 6.14 -10.47 13.51
N ASP A 203 7.28 -10.24 12.87
CA ASP A 203 7.58 -10.66 11.49
C ASP A 203 7.34 -12.15 11.26
N ARG A 204 7.66 -12.99 12.27
CA ARG A 204 7.44 -14.44 12.20
C ARG A 204 5.95 -14.78 12.06
N LEU A 205 5.07 -14.05 12.74
CA LEU A 205 3.62 -14.22 12.64
C LEU A 205 3.13 -13.79 11.25
N CYS A 206 3.58 -12.61 10.80
CA CYS A 206 3.27 -12.07 9.49
C CYS A 206 3.61 -13.06 8.36
N LEU A 207 4.82 -13.63 8.40
CA LEU A 207 5.28 -14.63 7.42
C LEU A 207 4.57 -15.98 7.57
N ALA A 208 4.24 -16.41 8.79
CA ALA A 208 3.52 -17.66 9.01
C ALA A 208 2.11 -17.63 8.40
N VAL A 209 1.41 -16.49 8.54
CA VAL A 209 0.11 -16.27 7.90
C VAL A 209 0.26 -16.16 6.39
N ALA A 210 1.24 -15.42 5.89
CA ALA A 210 1.52 -15.32 4.46
C ALA A 210 1.76 -16.70 3.81
N LYS A 211 2.54 -17.56 4.46
CA LYS A 211 2.79 -18.94 4.00
C LYS A 211 1.52 -19.77 3.91
N GLU A 212 0.58 -19.60 4.83
CA GLU A 212 -0.68 -20.34 4.78
C GLU A 212 -1.60 -19.83 3.67
N ILE A 213 -1.64 -18.50 3.45
CA ILE A 213 -2.33 -17.91 2.30
C ILE A 213 -1.71 -18.47 1.00
N GLU A 214 -0.38 -18.51 0.89
CA GLU A 214 0.30 -19.06 -0.28
C GLU A 214 -0.07 -20.53 -0.54
N LYS A 215 -0.16 -21.38 0.50
CA LYS A 215 -0.59 -22.79 0.32
C LYS A 215 -1.98 -22.90 -0.29
N GLN A 216 -2.91 -22.04 0.10
CA GLN A 216 -4.28 -22.06 -0.40
C GLN A 216 -4.38 -21.49 -1.82
N PHE A 217 -3.73 -20.35 -2.07
CA PHE A 217 -3.93 -19.56 -3.29
C PHE A 217 -2.85 -19.77 -4.36
N GLY A 218 -1.78 -20.51 -4.05
CA GLY A 218 -0.69 -20.84 -4.96
C GLY A 218 0.34 -19.72 -5.16
N GLY A 219 0.15 -18.57 -4.50
CA GLY A 219 1.15 -17.49 -4.44
C GLY A 219 1.49 -16.85 -5.80
N TRP A 220 2.76 -16.49 -5.95
CA TRP A 220 3.25 -15.83 -7.16
C TRP A 220 3.32 -16.79 -8.35
N VAL A 221 2.91 -16.32 -9.52
CA VAL A 221 3.03 -17.07 -10.77
C VAL A 221 3.74 -16.20 -11.80
N GLU A 222 4.73 -16.82 -12.44
CA GLU A 222 5.58 -16.22 -13.46
C GLU A 222 4.75 -15.58 -14.61
N PRO A 223 4.97 -14.28 -14.93
CA PRO A 223 4.23 -13.59 -15.98
C PRO A 223 4.34 -14.23 -17.37
N ALA A 224 5.48 -14.86 -17.69
CA ALA A 224 5.66 -15.53 -18.98
C ALA A 224 4.76 -16.79 -19.12
N LYS A 225 4.51 -17.49 -18.01
CA LYS A 225 3.67 -18.70 -17.98
C LYS A 225 2.17 -18.38 -17.89
N SER A 226 1.79 -17.19 -17.43
CA SER A 226 0.38 -16.82 -17.29
C SER A 226 -0.35 -16.63 -18.62
N LYS A 227 0.35 -16.19 -19.68
CA LYS A 227 -0.23 -15.96 -21.02
C LYS A 227 -0.56 -17.25 -21.79
N GLN A 228 0.06 -18.38 -21.46
CA GLN A 228 -0.16 -19.63 -22.20
C GLN A 228 -1.56 -20.22 -22.00
N LYS A 229 -2.26 -19.92 -20.88
CA LYS A 229 -3.63 -20.41 -20.67
C LYS A 229 -4.70 -19.70 -21.53
N LEU A 230 -4.41 -18.51 -22.06
CA LEU A 230 -5.36 -17.76 -22.89
C LEU A 230 -5.26 -18.11 -24.39
N SER A 231 -4.12 -18.65 -24.84
CA SER A 231 -3.89 -18.98 -26.26
C SER A 231 -4.49 -20.33 -26.70
N VAL A 232 -4.80 -21.25 -25.78
CA VAL A 232 -5.19 -22.64 -26.13
C VAL A 232 -6.71 -22.80 -26.34
N ARG A 233 -7.52 -21.75 -26.09
CA ARG A 233 -8.98 -21.79 -26.31
C ARG A 233 -9.45 -21.12 -27.61
N GLY A 234 -8.55 -20.66 -28.47
CA GLY A 234 -8.87 -19.93 -29.71
C GLY A 234 -8.77 -20.72 -31.02
N SER A 235 -8.38 -21.99 -31.00
CA SER A 235 -8.14 -22.78 -32.22
C SER A 235 -9.02 -24.03 -32.28
N LEU A 236 -10.33 -23.86 -32.18
CA LEU A 236 -11.33 -24.84 -32.61
C LEU A 236 -12.61 -24.09 -33.01
N MET A 237 -12.60 -23.55 -34.23
CA MET A 237 -13.73 -23.42 -35.15
C MET A 237 -13.19 -23.16 -36.55
#